data_AF-A0A2M8DBQ0-F1
#
_entry.id   AF-A0A2M8DBQ0-F1
#
_cell.length_a   1.000
_cell.length_b   1.000
_cell.length_c   1.000
_cell.angle_alpha   90.00
_cell.angle_beta   90.00
_cell.angle_gamma   90.00
#
_symmetry.space_group_name_H-M   'P 1'
#
loop_
_entity.id
_entity.type
_entity.pdbx_description
1 polymer ?
#
loop_
_entity_poly.entity_id
_entity_poly.type
_entity_poly.pdbx_seq_one_letter_code
_entity_poly.pdbx_strand_id
1 'polypeptide(L)'
;MFKPSTEKIKLLSKVYQKSVKQLESVFNNTTSVYIDFANVIHWSEKLKWHIDLKRLKQLLNSFDTIKYVHFYNGLLENNKNSENIINEAGKLGYLVTTKAVKKMKLSIDVSGIQKNSPSLLQKFIKKSLLNKFSIETIEYLNNELKELNNRGIRFIEHWKCNFDVELGRDLLIDLEHNKINNYILWSGDSD
;
A
#
# COMPACT_ATOMS: atom_id res chain seq x y z
N MET A 1 -6.58 -5.50 26.24
CA MET A 1 -7.99 -5.88 26.47
C MET A 1 -8.92 -4.84 25.88
N PHE A 2 -10.03 -5.25 25.27
CA PHE A 2 -10.90 -4.36 24.49
C PHE A 2 -11.75 -3.44 25.39
N LYS A 3 -11.67 -2.14 25.11
CA LYS A 3 -12.36 -1.04 25.78
C LYS A 3 -12.91 -0.09 24.70
N PRO A 4 -14.22 -0.14 24.38
CA PRO A 4 -14.79 0.70 23.33
C PRO A 4 -14.44 2.18 23.50
N SER A 5 -13.82 2.79 22.49
CA SER A 5 -13.43 4.21 22.53
C SER A 5 -14.61 5.17 22.27
N THR A 6 -15.73 4.66 21.76
CA THR A 6 -16.94 5.43 21.47
C THR A 6 -18.20 4.61 21.76
N GLU A 7 -19.32 5.27 22.00
CA GLU A 7 -20.63 4.60 22.15
C GLU A 7 -21.02 3.80 20.90
N LYS A 8 -20.66 4.28 19.70
CA LYS A 8 -20.89 3.53 18.46
C LYS A 8 -20.13 2.20 18.46
N ILE A 9 -18.86 2.19 18.84
CA ILE A 9 -18.06 0.95 18.93
C ILE A 9 -18.63 0.01 19.99
N LYS A 10 -19.11 0.54 21.12
CA LYS A 10 -19.75 -0.25 22.18
C LYS A 10 -21.04 -0.93 21.72
N LEU A 11 -21.83 -0.26 20.87
CA LEU A 11 -23.01 -0.88 20.25
C LEU A 11 -22.59 -1.95 19.25
N LEU A 12 -21.62 -1.65 18.38
CA LEU A 12 -21.12 -2.60 17.39
C LEU A 12 -20.47 -3.83 18.02
N SER A 13 -19.76 -3.69 19.15
CA SER A 13 -19.13 -4.83 19.84
C SER A 13 -20.15 -5.83 20.38
N LYS A 14 -21.38 -5.40 20.66
CA LYS A 14 -22.49 -6.32 21.04
C LYS A 14 -22.99 -7.13 19.86
N VAL A 15 -22.92 -6.59 18.64
CA VAL A 15 -23.31 -7.28 17.40
C VAL A 15 -22.18 -8.19 16.92
N TYR A 16 -20.93 -7.71 16.94
CA TYR A 16 -19.75 -8.38 16.39
C TYR A 16 -18.87 -9.04 17.47
N GLN A 17 -19.50 -9.67 18.47
CA GLN A 17 -18.79 -10.25 19.63
C GLN A 17 -17.70 -11.25 19.22
N LYS A 18 -17.97 -12.08 18.21
CA LYS A 18 -17.00 -13.06 17.70
C LYS A 18 -15.74 -12.36 17.15
N SER A 19 -15.93 -11.32 16.34
CA SER A 19 -14.83 -10.55 15.75
C SER A 19 -14.03 -9.83 16.84
N VAL A 20 -14.68 -9.26 17.85
CA VAL A 20 -14.00 -8.62 18.98
C VAL A 20 -13.13 -9.63 19.73
N LYS A 21 -13.66 -10.82 20.08
CA LYS A 21 -12.88 -11.87 20.74
C LYS A 21 -11.67 -12.31 19.91
N GLN A 22 -11.83 -12.42 18.60
CA GLN A 22 -10.71 -12.73 17.71
C GLN A 22 -9.65 -11.62 17.75
N LEU A 23 -10.06 -10.36 17.62
CA LEU A 23 -9.13 -9.23 17.70
C LEU A 23 -8.45 -9.13 19.06
N GLU A 24 -9.13 -9.46 20.16
CA GLU A 24 -8.50 -9.50 21.49
C GLU A 24 -7.40 -10.56 21.57
N SER A 25 -7.59 -11.72 20.93
CA SER A 25 -6.53 -12.74 20.86
C SER A 25 -5.32 -12.28 20.03
N VAL A 26 -5.58 -11.49 18.97
CA VAL A 26 -4.52 -10.90 18.14
C VAL A 26 -3.78 -9.79 18.89
N PHE A 27 -4.48 -8.94 19.64
CA PHE A 27 -3.91 -7.81 20.38
C PHE A 27 -3.72 -8.11 21.87
N ASN A 28 -3.31 -9.34 22.20
CA ASN A 28 -3.24 -9.83 23.58
C ASN A 28 -2.03 -9.31 24.39
N ASN A 29 -1.02 -8.78 23.71
CA ASN A 29 0.21 -8.24 24.31
C ASN A 29 0.48 -6.80 23.82
N THR A 30 1.49 -6.14 24.38
CA THR A 30 1.92 -4.80 23.96
C THR A 30 2.18 -4.78 22.45
N THR A 31 1.34 -4.05 21.72
CA THR A 31 1.23 -4.13 20.26
C THR A 31 1.62 -2.82 19.58
N SER A 32 2.38 -2.91 18.49
CA SER A 32 2.55 -1.84 17.51
C SER A 32 1.92 -2.26 16.18
N VAL A 33 1.20 -1.33 15.55
CA VAL A 33 0.51 -1.55 14.26
C VAL A 33 1.19 -0.72 13.19
N TYR A 34 1.49 -1.32 12.05
CA TYR A 34 2.19 -0.70 10.92
C TYR A 34 1.31 -0.79 9.69
N ILE A 35 0.82 0.36 9.22
CA ILE A 35 -0.15 0.44 8.14
C ILE A 35 0.52 0.97 6.89
N ASP A 36 0.78 0.10 5.93
CA ASP A 36 1.06 0.52 4.56
C ASP A 36 -0.26 0.93 3.90
N PHE A 37 -0.55 2.23 3.93
CA PHE A 37 -1.85 2.72 3.51
C PHE A 37 -2.06 2.61 2.00
N ALA A 38 -0.99 2.62 1.20
CA ALA A 38 -1.10 2.39 -0.25
C ALA A 38 -1.58 0.97 -0.53
N ASN A 39 -1.05 -0.02 0.17
CA ASN A 39 -1.55 -1.40 0.07
C ASN A 39 -3.00 -1.52 0.59
N VAL A 40 -3.29 -0.92 1.74
CA VAL A 40 -4.60 -1.00 2.40
C VAL A 40 -5.70 -0.31 1.58
N ILE A 41 -5.42 0.82 0.94
CA ILE A 41 -6.41 1.51 0.11
C ILE A 41 -6.74 0.71 -1.15
N HIS A 42 -5.79 -0.01 -1.75
CA HIS A 42 -6.08 -0.88 -2.90
C HIS A 42 -6.90 -2.11 -2.53
N TRP A 43 -6.86 -2.57 -1.27
CA TRP A 43 -7.80 -3.58 -0.78
C TRP A 43 -9.23 -3.08 -0.79
N SER A 44 -9.44 -1.77 -0.64
CA SER A 44 -10.75 -1.13 -0.67
C SER A 44 -11.50 -1.39 -1.99
N GLU A 45 -10.75 -1.34 -3.09
CA GLU A 45 -11.24 -1.57 -4.45
C GLU A 45 -11.68 -3.02 -4.65
N LYS A 46 -10.83 -3.98 -4.24
CA LYS A 46 -11.09 -5.42 -4.44
C LYS A 46 -12.23 -5.92 -3.55
N LEU A 47 -12.26 -5.48 -2.30
CA LEU A 47 -13.22 -5.96 -1.30
C LEU A 47 -14.50 -5.10 -1.24
N LYS A 48 -14.59 -4.04 -2.05
CA LYS A 48 -15.75 -3.13 -2.17
C LYS A 48 -16.21 -2.54 -0.84
N TRP A 49 -15.25 -2.25 0.02
CA TRP A 49 -15.43 -1.64 1.35
C TRP A 49 -14.63 -0.34 1.41
N HIS A 50 -15.07 0.63 2.21
CA HIS A 50 -14.38 1.90 2.37
C HIS A 50 -13.66 1.95 3.72
N ILE A 51 -12.41 2.43 3.72
CA ILE A 51 -11.58 2.55 4.92
C ILE A 51 -11.59 4.02 5.36
N ASP A 52 -12.30 4.28 6.45
CA ASP A 52 -12.38 5.57 7.11
C ASP A 52 -11.30 5.63 8.20
N LEU A 53 -10.35 6.57 8.07
CA LEU A 53 -9.19 6.70 8.97
C LEU A 53 -9.59 6.95 10.42
N LYS A 54 -10.64 7.74 10.64
CA LYS A 54 -11.15 8.05 11.98
C LYS A 54 -11.75 6.81 12.61
N ARG A 55 -12.58 6.06 11.89
CA ARG A 55 -13.20 4.82 12.40
C ARG A 55 -12.15 3.76 12.66
N LEU A 56 -11.16 3.62 11.78
CA LEU A 56 -10.04 2.71 11.97
C LEU A 56 -9.27 3.07 13.26
N LYS A 57 -8.95 4.35 13.44
CA LYS A 57 -8.24 4.80 14.64
C LYS A 57 -9.05 4.58 15.91
N GLN A 58 -10.35 4.87 15.88
CA GLN A 58 -11.25 4.62 17.01
C GLN A 58 -11.29 3.13 17.38
N LEU A 59 -11.33 2.24 16.39
CA LEU A 59 -11.27 0.80 16.61
C LEU A 59 -9.93 0.41 17.27
N LEU A 60 -8.80 0.81 16.70
CA LEU A 60 -7.48 0.48 17.24
C LEU A 60 -7.27 1.06 18.65
N ASN A 61 -7.69 2.30 18.89
CA ASN A 61 -7.67 2.92 20.21
C ASN A 61 -8.60 2.23 21.23
N SER A 62 -9.49 1.34 20.77
CA SER A 62 -10.31 0.53 21.66
C SER A 62 -9.55 -0.67 22.23
N PHE A 63 -8.27 -0.85 21.94
CA PHE A 63 -7.42 -1.87 22.55
C PHE A 63 -6.29 -1.20 23.32
N ASP A 64 -6.30 -1.29 24.65
CA ASP A 64 -5.30 -0.65 25.52
C ASP A 64 -3.87 -1.23 25.39
N THR A 65 -3.76 -2.39 24.76
CA THR A 65 -2.52 -3.07 24.42
C THR A 65 -1.83 -2.45 23.20
N ILE A 66 -2.57 -1.79 22.31
CA ILE A 66 -2.00 -1.09 21.15
C ILE A 66 -1.37 0.22 21.64
N LYS A 67 -0.05 0.36 21.46
CA LYS A 67 0.74 1.51 21.90
C LYS A 67 0.98 2.50 20.77
N TYR A 68 1.31 1.98 19.60
CA TYR A 68 1.67 2.79 18.44
C TYR A 68 0.89 2.31 17.23
N VAL A 69 0.54 3.27 16.37
CA VAL A 69 -0.11 3.01 15.08
C VAL A 69 0.63 3.85 14.05
N HIS A 70 1.58 3.23 13.38
CA HIS A 70 2.37 3.79 12.30
C HIS A 70 1.55 3.81 11.02
N PHE A 71 1.62 4.92 10.30
CA PHE A 71 0.87 5.17 9.08
C PHE A 71 1.83 5.61 7.99
N TYR A 72 1.98 4.78 6.96
CA TYR A 72 2.88 5.00 5.85
C TYR A 72 2.06 5.33 4.61
N ASN A 73 2.27 6.52 4.04
CA ASN A 73 1.60 6.89 2.80
C ASN A 73 2.39 7.93 2.00
N GLY A 74 2.33 7.80 0.67
CA GLY A 74 2.99 8.72 -0.24
C GLY A 74 2.29 10.08 -0.29
N LEU A 75 3.10 11.14 -0.38
CA LEU A 75 2.62 12.50 -0.63
C LEU A 75 2.77 12.80 -2.12
N LEU A 76 1.64 12.99 -2.81
CA LEU A 76 1.64 13.48 -4.18
C LEU A 76 1.60 15.01 -4.13
N GLU A 77 2.70 15.65 -4.53
CA GLU A 77 2.81 17.11 -4.53
C GLU A 77 1.70 17.76 -5.37
N ASN A 78 1.15 18.87 -4.86
CA ASN A 78 0.04 19.61 -5.48
C ASN A 78 -1.28 18.83 -5.57
N ASN A 79 -1.41 17.70 -4.86
CA ASN A 79 -2.67 16.96 -4.75
C ASN A 79 -3.28 17.17 -3.35
N LYS A 80 -4.29 18.04 -3.28
CA LYS A 80 -5.00 18.36 -2.03
C LYS A 80 -5.56 17.13 -1.30
N ASN A 81 -6.01 16.11 -2.03
CA ASN A 81 -6.54 14.90 -1.40
C ASN A 81 -5.44 14.09 -0.72
N SER A 82 -4.27 13.96 -1.35
CA SER A 82 -3.10 13.30 -0.77
C SER A 82 -2.63 14.05 0.49
N GLU A 83 -2.52 15.38 0.43
CA GLU A 83 -2.18 16.22 1.58
C GLU A 83 -3.19 16.09 2.73
N ASN A 84 -4.49 16.09 2.41
CA ASN A 84 -5.55 15.95 3.40
C ASN A 84 -5.48 14.62 4.15
N ILE A 85 -5.19 13.50 3.46
CA ILE A 85 -5.05 12.18 4.08
C ILE A 85 -3.92 12.17 5.11
N ILE A 86 -2.74 12.70 4.75
CA ILE A 86 -1.57 12.79 5.64
C ILE A 86 -1.90 13.67 6.86
N ASN A 87 -2.51 14.84 6.62
CA ASN A 87 -2.87 15.78 7.68
C ASN A 87 -3.95 15.21 8.61
N GLU A 88 -4.94 14.52 8.06
CA GLU A 88 -6.00 13.86 8.84
C GLU A 88 -5.42 12.74 9.71
N ALA A 89 -4.57 11.87 9.14
CA ALA A 89 -3.89 10.83 9.90
C ALA A 89 -3.08 11.43 11.07
N GLY A 90 -2.32 12.50 10.82
CA GLY A 90 -1.59 13.21 11.87
C GLY A 90 -2.51 13.73 12.98
N LYS A 91 -3.61 14.41 12.60
CA LYS A 91 -4.61 14.94 13.56
C LYS A 91 -5.29 13.85 14.39
N LEU A 92 -5.45 12.65 13.83
CA LEU A 92 -6.04 11.50 14.50
C LEU A 92 -5.04 10.77 15.43
N GLY A 93 -3.77 11.18 15.47
CA GLY A 93 -2.74 10.60 16.34
C GLY A 93 -2.14 9.31 15.79
N TYR A 94 -2.06 9.17 14.46
CA TYR A 94 -1.18 8.18 13.84
C TYR A 94 0.27 8.68 13.85
N LEU A 95 1.24 7.77 13.92
CA LEU A 95 2.65 8.08 13.69
C LEU A 95 2.88 8.09 12.18
N VAL A 96 2.81 9.28 11.57
CA VAL A 96 2.80 9.42 10.12
C VAL A 96 4.22 9.46 9.56
N THR A 97 4.50 8.53 8.66
CA THR A 97 5.71 8.51 7.83
C THR A 97 5.30 8.75 6.38
N THR A 98 5.88 9.76 5.75
CA THR A 98 5.55 10.13 4.37
C THR A 98 6.79 10.44 3.55
N LYS A 99 6.67 10.29 2.23
CA LYS A 99 7.66 10.71 1.25
C LYS A 99 7.00 11.08 -0.06
N ALA A 100 7.67 11.93 -0.83
CA ALA A 100 7.18 12.35 -2.13
C ALA A 100 7.02 11.16 -3.08
N VAL A 101 5.85 11.06 -3.71
CA VAL A 101 5.61 10.07 -4.76
C VAL A 101 6.49 10.40 -5.96
N LYS A 102 7.33 9.46 -6.37
CA LYS A 102 8.27 9.67 -7.48
C LYS A 102 7.57 9.44 -8.81
N LYS A 103 7.66 10.43 -9.70
CA LYS A 103 7.28 10.30 -11.10
C LYS A 103 8.39 9.64 -11.89
N MET A 104 8.20 8.39 -12.28
CA MET A 104 9.14 7.64 -13.10
C MET A 104 8.75 7.69 -14.57
N LYS A 105 9.74 7.73 -15.45
CA LYS A 105 9.56 7.54 -16.89
C LYS A 105 9.98 6.12 -17.25
N LEU A 106 9.01 5.30 -17.62
CA LEU A 106 9.28 3.96 -18.15
C LEU A 106 9.42 4.07 -19.66
N SER A 107 10.61 3.77 -20.17
CA SER A 107 10.86 3.78 -21.61
C SER A 107 10.02 2.72 -22.31
N ILE A 108 9.32 3.14 -23.37
CA ILE A 108 8.63 2.29 -24.34
C ILE A 108 9.31 2.42 -25.72
N ASP A 109 10.55 2.88 -25.75
CA ASP A 109 11.31 3.07 -26.99
C ASP A 109 11.75 1.71 -27.55
N VAL A 110 11.25 1.37 -28.74
CA VAL A 110 11.64 0.16 -29.48
C VAL A 110 12.85 0.37 -30.39
N SER A 111 13.44 1.58 -30.41
CA SER A 111 14.66 1.85 -31.18
C SER A 111 15.77 0.89 -30.78
N GLY A 112 16.27 0.11 -31.74
CA GLY A 112 17.34 -0.88 -31.51
C GLY A 112 16.86 -2.23 -30.98
N ILE A 113 15.55 -2.47 -30.90
CA ILE A 113 14.97 -3.76 -30.50
C ILE A 113 14.50 -4.51 -31.75
N GLN A 114 14.80 -5.82 -31.82
CA GLN A 114 14.29 -6.68 -32.90
C GLN A 114 12.76 -6.80 -32.79
N LYS A 115 12.06 -6.88 -33.93
CA LYS A 115 10.58 -6.92 -33.96
C LYS A 115 9.99 -8.07 -33.16
N ASN A 116 10.63 -9.23 -33.16
CA ASN A 116 10.22 -10.44 -32.45
C ASN A 116 10.77 -10.51 -31.01
N SER A 117 11.45 -9.47 -30.51
CA SER A 117 12.05 -9.51 -29.17
C SER A 117 11.03 -9.17 -28.08
N PRO A 118 10.88 -10.01 -27.04
CA PRO A 118 10.04 -9.72 -25.89
C PRO A 118 10.73 -8.81 -24.85
N SER A 119 11.97 -8.37 -25.07
CA SER A 119 12.80 -7.69 -24.05
C SER A 119 12.17 -6.43 -23.44
N LEU A 120 11.53 -5.60 -24.27
CA LEU A 120 10.82 -4.42 -23.79
C LEU A 120 9.50 -4.79 -23.12
N LEU A 121 8.75 -5.71 -23.72
CA LEU A 121 7.45 -6.16 -23.23
C LEU A 121 7.53 -6.80 -21.85
N GLN A 122 8.65 -7.45 -21.50
CA GLN A 122 8.91 -8.02 -20.17
C GLN A 122 8.85 -6.97 -19.04
N LYS A 123 9.03 -5.69 -19.34
CA LYS A 123 8.91 -4.61 -18.34
C LYS A 123 7.46 -4.30 -17.97
N PHE A 124 6.50 -4.74 -18.79
CA PHE A 124 5.08 -4.38 -18.67
C PHE A 124 4.17 -5.59 -18.54
N ILE A 125 4.56 -6.73 -19.11
CA ILE A 125 3.78 -7.96 -19.17
C ILE A 125 4.46 -9.01 -18.29
N LYS A 126 3.70 -9.60 -17.35
CA LYS A 126 4.20 -10.69 -16.50
C LYS A 126 4.78 -11.81 -17.38
N LYS A 127 5.98 -12.28 -17.04
CA LYS A 127 6.71 -13.30 -17.79
C LYS A 127 5.87 -14.56 -18.08
N SER A 128 5.07 -15.00 -17.11
CA SER A 128 4.19 -16.17 -17.27
C SER A 128 3.14 -16.00 -18.37
N LEU A 129 2.61 -14.77 -18.54
CA LEU A 129 1.68 -14.44 -19.61
C LEU A 129 2.42 -14.22 -20.93
N LEU A 130 3.53 -13.50 -20.91
CA LEU A 130 4.33 -13.20 -22.11
C LEU A 130 4.81 -14.48 -22.82
N ASN A 131 5.17 -15.52 -22.05
CA ASN A 131 5.55 -16.84 -22.57
C ASN A 131 4.41 -17.60 -23.26
N LYS A 132 3.15 -17.14 -23.14
CA LYS A 132 2.00 -17.72 -23.83
C LYS A 132 1.70 -17.05 -25.17
N PHE A 133 2.35 -15.92 -25.48
CA PHE A 133 2.13 -15.21 -26.73
C PHE A 133 2.96 -15.80 -27.87
N SER A 134 2.38 -15.79 -29.07
CA SER A 134 3.06 -16.20 -30.29
C SER A 134 4.06 -15.13 -30.74
N ILE A 135 4.99 -15.49 -31.63
CA ILE A 135 5.95 -14.53 -32.19
C ILE A 135 5.21 -13.40 -32.92
N GLU A 136 4.15 -13.71 -33.66
CA GLU A 136 3.33 -12.73 -34.39
C GLU A 136 2.68 -11.74 -33.42
N THR A 137 2.25 -12.20 -32.25
CA THR A 137 1.69 -11.34 -31.20
C THR A 137 2.75 -10.40 -30.63
N ILE A 138 3.98 -10.89 -30.40
CA ILE A 138 5.10 -10.07 -29.93
C ILE A 138 5.46 -9.01 -30.98
N GLU A 139 5.53 -9.39 -32.25
CA GLU A 139 5.79 -8.45 -33.35
C GLU A 139 4.69 -7.39 -33.46
N TYR A 140 3.43 -7.80 -33.34
CA TYR A 140 2.29 -6.88 -33.33
C TYR A 140 2.42 -5.85 -32.20
N LEU A 141 2.64 -6.29 -30.96
CA LEU A 141 2.79 -5.39 -29.81
C LEU A 141 3.98 -4.44 -29.96
N ASN A 142 5.12 -4.91 -30.48
CA ASN A 142 6.27 -4.05 -30.74
C ASN A 142 5.99 -3.03 -31.85
N ASN A 143 5.18 -3.37 -32.86
CA ASN A 143 4.76 -2.42 -33.89
C ASN A 143 3.84 -1.33 -33.32
N GLU A 144 2.90 -1.68 -32.44
CA GLU A 144 2.06 -0.67 -31.74
C GLU A 144 2.93 0.31 -30.94
N LEU A 145 3.93 -0.19 -30.19
CA LEU A 145 4.89 0.67 -29.49
C LEU A 145 5.71 1.55 -30.46
N LYS A 146 6.06 1.02 -31.63
CA LYS A 146 6.74 1.78 -32.68
C LYS A 146 5.88 2.93 -33.20
N GLU A 147 4.58 2.71 -33.40
CA GLU A 147 3.66 3.77 -33.80
C GLU A 147 3.58 4.88 -32.75
N LEU A 148 3.55 4.52 -31.46
CA LEU A 148 3.65 5.49 -30.37
C LEU A 148 4.97 6.27 -30.42
N ASN A 149 6.10 5.60 -30.65
CA ASN A 149 7.40 6.26 -30.78
C ASN A 149 7.45 7.22 -31.99
N ASN A 150 6.84 6.85 -33.11
CA ASN A 150 6.72 7.71 -34.30
C ASN A 150 5.88 8.98 -34.01
N ARG A 151 4.91 8.88 -33.09
CA ARG A 151 4.14 10.02 -32.57
C ARG A 151 4.88 10.82 -31.50
N GLY A 152 6.15 10.50 -31.22
CA GLY A 152 6.98 11.16 -30.22
C GLY A 152 6.82 10.62 -28.79
N ILE A 153 5.97 9.62 -28.57
CA ILE A 153 5.74 9.04 -27.25
C ILE A 153 6.74 7.90 -27.03
N ARG A 154 7.83 8.20 -26.30
CA ARG A 154 8.92 7.24 -26.03
C ARG A 154 8.98 6.76 -24.58
N PHE A 155 8.20 7.37 -23.71
CA PHE A 155 8.07 6.94 -22.32
C PHE A 155 6.64 7.10 -21.86
N ILE A 156 6.26 6.26 -20.90
CA ILE A 156 5.04 6.43 -20.12
C ILE A 156 5.41 6.85 -18.70
N GLU A 157 4.49 7.54 -18.05
CA GLU A 157 4.66 8.01 -16.69
C GLU A 157 4.11 6.98 -15.72
N HIS A 158 4.90 6.64 -14.71
CA HIS A 158 4.54 5.69 -13.66
C HIS A 158 4.84 6.31 -12.31
N TRP A 159 3.88 6.30 -11.40
CA TRP A 159 4.05 6.85 -10.05
C TRP A 159 4.49 5.73 -9.11
N LYS A 160 5.61 5.92 -8.39
CA LYS A 160 6.12 4.93 -7.44
C LYS A 160 6.33 5.54 -6.06
N CYS A 161 5.80 4.86 -5.04
CA CYS A 161 6.05 5.14 -3.63
C CYS A 161 5.82 3.83 -2.84
N ASN A 162 6.90 3.13 -2.49
CA ASN A 162 6.88 1.95 -1.60
C ASN A 162 7.35 2.36 -0.20
N PHE A 163 7.14 1.58 0.86
CA PHE A 163 7.63 1.97 2.20
C PHE A 163 8.48 0.89 2.87
N ASP A 164 8.91 -0.13 2.13
CA ASP A 164 9.61 -1.33 2.59
C ASP A 164 10.80 -1.00 3.50
N VAL A 165 11.61 -0.01 3.11
CA VAL A 165 12.79 0.43 3.89
C VAL A 165 12.39 1.16 5.17
N GLU A 166 11.46 2.12 5.09
CA GLU A 166 11.03 2.88 6.26
C GLU A 166 10.29 2.00 7.26
N LEU A 167 9.38 1.13 6.79
CA LEU A 167 8.70 0.11 7.58
C LEU A 167 9.69 -0.83 8.25
N GLY A 168 10.61 -1.43 7.48
CA GLY A 168 11.59 -2.36 8.00
C GLY A 168 12.51 -1.73 9.06
N ARG A 169 12.94 -0.49 8.83
CA ARG A 169 13.74 0.26 9.80
C ARG A 169 12.96 0.53 11.09
N ASP A 170 11.73 1.02 10.99
CA ASP A 170 10.92 1.37 12.16
C ASP A 170 10.58 0.11 12.99
N LEU A 171 10.26 -1.01 12.31
CA LEU A 171 10.10 -2.33 12.95
C LEU A 171 11.37 -2.77 13.70
N LEU A 172 12.55 -2.61 13.08
CA LEU A 172 13.82 -2.98 13.70
C LEU A 172 14.13 -2.13 14.94
N ILE A 173 13.87 -0.82 14.88
CA ILE A 173 14.03 0.09 16.02
C ILE A 173 13.11 -0.31 17.18
N ASP A 174 11.85 -0.63 16.88
CA ASP A 174 10.89 -1.06 17.91
C ASP A 174 11.28 -2.41 18.54
N LEU A 175 11.88 -3.30 17.74
CA LEU A 175 12.46 -4.56 18.22
C LEU A 175 13.65 -4.32 19.16
N GLU A 176 14.59 -3.46 18.77
CA GLU A 176 15.78 -3.13 19.59
C GLU A 176 15.40 -2.49 20.93
N HIS A 177 14.37 -1.64 20.94
CA HIS A 177 13.89 -1.02 22.17
C HIS A 177 13.20 -2.00 23.14
N ASN A 178 12.86 -3.22 22.70
CA ASN A 178 12.26 -4.28 23.52
C ASN A 178 10.98 -3.87 24.27
N LYS A 179 10.24 -2.88 23.74
CA LYS A 179 9.00 -2.36 24.35
C LYS A 179 7.73 -2.97 23.75
N ILE A 180 7.84 -3.61 22.60
CA ILE A 180 6.72 -4.19 21.85
C ILE A 180 6.89 -5.70 21.78
N ASN A 181 5.82 -6.43 22.06
CA ASN A 181 5.80 -7.89 22.04
C ASN A 181 5.05 -8.45 20.83
N ASN A 182 4.22 -7.62 20.20
CA ASN A 182 3.35 -8.02 19.11
C ASN A 182 3.40 -6.96 17.99
N TYR A 183 3.69 -7.41 16.78
CA TYR A 183 3.89 -6.54 15.62
C TYR A 183 2.82 -6.88 14.59
N ILE A 184 2.00 -5.90 14.24
CA ILE A 184 0.88 -6.09 13.34
C ILE A 184 1.15 -5.31 12.07
N LEU A 185 1.45 -6.04 10.99
CA LEU A 185 1.69 -5.45 9.67
C LEU A 185 0.42 -5.50 8.84
N TRP A 186 -0.02 -4.34 8.36
CA TRP A 186 -1.06 -4.20 7.35
C TRP A 186 -0.40 -3.86 6.03
N SER A 187 0.14 -4.90 5.40
CA SER A 187 0.65 -4.88 4.03
C SER A 187 0.33 -6.21 3.37
N GLY A 188 0.10 -6.17 2.06
CA GLY A 188 0.00 -7.36 1.22
C GLY A 188 1.24 -7.56 0.36
N ASP A 189 2.24 -6.68 0.54
CA ASP A 189 3.54 -6.79 -0.11
C ASP A 189 4.31 -7.97 0.49
N SER A 190 5.04 -8.67 -0.37
CA SER A 190 5.85 -9.83 0.02
C SER A 190 7.27 -9.46 0.45
N ASP A 191 7.73 -8.28 0.04
CA ASP A 191 9.04 -7.71 0.40
C ASP A 191 9.05 -7.16 1.84
#